data_AF-A0A2C9W0C0-F1
#
_entry.id   AF-A0A2C9W0C0-F1
#
_cell.length_a   1.000
_cell.length_b   1.000
_cell.length_c   1.000
_cell.angle_alpha   90.00
_cell.angle_beta   90.00
_cell.angle_gamma   90.00
#
_symmetry.space_group_name_H-M   'P 1'
#
loop_
_entity.id
_entity.type
_entity.pdbx_description
1 polymer ?
#
loop_
_entity_poly.entity_id
_entity_poly.type
_entity_poly.pdbx_seq_one_letter_code
_entity_poly.pdbx_strand_id
1 'polypeptide(L)' 'MAERWAKGLCYNCDETYSFRHRCKKLFCVELEEDAIGEFPELVSDEPAISLYAISGLKIYKRRI' A
#
# COMPACT_ATOMS: atom_id res chain seq x y z
N MET A 1 -0.07 -2.30 19.80
CA MET A 1 0.98 -1.60 19.01
C MET A 1 2.08 -1.06 19.91
N ALA A 2 1.80 -0.11 20.82
CA ALA A 2 2.81 0.53 21.70
C ALA A 2 3.65 -0.48 22.52
N GLU A 3 3.03 -1.50 23.09
CA GLU A 3 3.74 -2.53 23.86
C GLU A 3 4.72 -3.37 23.01
N ARG A 4 4.42 -3.55 21.71
CA ARG A 4 5.30 -4.28 20.79
C ARG A 4 6.52 -3.45 20.42
N TRP A 5 6.36 -2.13 20.29
CA TRP A 5 7.48 -1.21 20.06
C TRP A 5 8.44 -1.18 21.25
N ALA A 6 7.91 -1.16 22.47
CA ALA A 6 8.73 -1.25 23.68
C ALA A 6 9.58 -2.54 23.73
N LYS A 7 9.09 -3.62 23.11
CA LYS A 7 9.78 -4.92 22.99
C LYS A 7 10.66 -5.03 21.74
N GLY A 8 10.73 -4.00 20.89
CA GLY A 8 11.51 -4.02 19.65
C GLY A 8 11.01 -5.03 18.61
N LEU A 9 9.73 -5.42 18.69
CA LEU A 9 9.14 -6.42 17.81
C LEU A 9 8.66 -5.77 16.50
N CYS A 10 8.67 -6.58 15.45
CA CYS A 10 8.11 -6.20 14.17
C CYS A 10 6.62 -5.85 14.30
N TYR A 11 6.18 -4.90 13.48
CA TYR A 11 4.79 -4.46 13.40
C TYR A 11 3.84 -5.59 13.00
N ASN A 12 4.36 -6.59 12.30
CA ASN A 12 3.56 -7.59 11.61
C ASN A 12 3.86 -9.05 12.05
N CYS A 13 4.83 -9.28 12.93
CA CYS A 13 5.12 -10.60 13.50
C CYS A 13 5.83 -10.49 14.86
N ASP A 14 6.03 -11.61 15.55
CA ASP A 14 6.72 -11.69 16.86
C ASP A 14 8.26 -11.79 16.75
N GLU A 15 8.84 -11.56 15.56
CA GLU A 15 10.30 -11.45 15.38
C GLU A 15 10.77 -10.02 15.68
N THR A 16 12.06 -9.84 15.98
CA THR A 16 12.65 -8.52 16.23
C THR A 16 12.69 -7.67 14.96
N TYR A 17 12.44 -6.37 15.09
CA TYR A 17 12.48 -5.44 13.96
C TYR A 17 13.92 -5.18 13.50
N SER A 18 14.14 -5.25 12.19
CA SER A 18 15.37 -4.82 11.53
C SER A 18 15.06 -4.05 10.25
N PHE A 19 15.98 -3.18 9.82
CA PHE A 19 15.80 -2.44 8.57
C PHE A 19 15.63 -3.42 7.40
N ARG A 20 14.53 -3.28 6.64
CA ARG A 20 14.09 -4.20 5.57
C ARG A 20 13.70 -5.61 6.02
N HIS A 21 13.28 -5.78 7.27
CA HIS A 21 12.70 -7.03 7.75
C HIS A 21 11.56 -7.51 6.83
N ARG A 22 11.62 -8.78 6.40
CA ARG A 22 10.59 -9.43 5.59
C ARG A 22 9.87 -10.47 6.44
N CYS A 23 8.66 -10.15 6.89
CA CYS A 23 7.84 -11.10 7.65
C CYS A 23 7.52 -12.32 6.78
N LYS A 24 7.61 -13.52 7.36
CA LYS A 24 7.29 -14.79 6.67
C LYS A 24 5.80 -14.89 6.30
N LYS A 25 4.93 -14.24 7.07
CA LYS A 25 3.48 -14.18 6.82
C LYS A 25 3.16 -12.90 6.08
N LEU A 26 3.09 -12.97 4.76
CA LEU A 26 2.36 -12.00 3.95
C LEU A 26 0.88 -12.24 4.27
N PHE A 27 0.22 -11.29 4.93
CA PHE A 27 -1.23 -11.35 5.04
C PHE A 27 -1.81 -10.82 3.72
N CYS A 28 -2.79 -11.52 3.17
CA CYS A 28 -3.57 -11.03 2.04
C CYS A 28 -4.56 -10.00 2.59
N VAL A 29 -4.52 -8.79 2.04
CA VAL A 29 -5.66 -7.87 2.17
C VAL A 29 -6.56 -8.18 1.00
N GLU A 30 -7.64 -8.89 1.26
CA GLU A 30 -8.70 -9.12 0.29
C GLU A 30 -9.41 -7.78 0.07
N LEU A 31 -9.33 -7.27 -1.16
CA LEU A 31 -10.12 -6.13 -1.60
C LEU A 31 -11.38 -6.68 -2.24
N GLU A 32 -12.55 -6.21 -1.80
CA GLU A 32 -13.81 -6.52 -2.49
C GLU A 32 -13.74 -5.95 -3.90
N GLU A 33 -13.85 -6.83 -4.92
CA GLU A 33 -13.74 -6.45 -6.35
C GLU A 33 -14.83 -5.42 -6.73
N ASP A 34 -15.95 -5.42 -6.03
CA ASP A 34 -17.08 -4.52 -6.23
C ASP A 34 -16.86 -3.11 -5.61
N ALA A 35 -15.77 -2.90 -4.87
CA ALA A 35 -15.40 -1.60 -4.32
C ALA A 35 -14.66 -0.70 -5.34
N ILE A 36 -14.45 -1.18 -6.57
CA ILE A 36 -14.10 -0.32 -7.71
C ILE A 36 -15.41 0.26 -8.27
N GLY A 37 -16.13 1.00 -7.42
CA GLY A 37 -17.25 1.81 -7.89
C GLY A 37 -16.77 2.74 -9.00
N GLU A 38 -17.55 2.83 -10.08
CA GLU A 38 -17.29 3.68 -11.24
C GLU A 38 -16.66 5.01 -10.80
N PHE A 39 -15.40 5.24 -11.15
CA PHE A 39 -14.78 6.53 -10.95
C PHE A 39 -15.59 7.53 -11.79
N PRO A 40 -16.26 8.53 -11.18
CA PRO A 40 -16.97 9.52 -11.96
C PRO A 40 -16.00 10.16 -12.95
N GLU A 41 -16.36 10.23 -14.23
CA GLU A 41 -15.60 10.99 -15.22
C GLU A 41 -15.59 12.46 -14.78
N LEU A 42 -14.49 12.87 -14.14
CA LEU A 42 -14.24 14.27 -13.81
C LEU A 42 -13.87 15.00 -15.10
N VAL A 43 -14.88 15.35 -15.92
CA VAL A 43 -14.69 16.27 -17.05
C VAL A 43 -14.60 17.68 -16.46
N SER A 44 -13.38 18.08 -16.08
CA SER A 44 -13.03 19.44 -15.68
C SER A 44 -11.97 19.94 -16.65
N ASP A 45 -12.17 21.12 -17.25
CA ASP A 45 -11.21 21.79 -18.14
C ASP A 45 -9.97 22.32 -17.40
N GLU A 46 -9.83 22.00 -16.11
CA GLU A 46 -8.65 22.36 -15.31
C GLU A 46 -7.52 21.34 -15.49
N PRO A 47 -6.26 21.79 -15.58
CA PRO A 47 -5.13 20.89 -15.74
C PRO A 47 -4.97 20.00 -14.50
N ALA A 48 -5.26 18.71 -14.65
CA ALA A 48 -5.10 17.71 -13.60
C ALA A 48 -3.79 16.93 -13.77
N ILE A 49 -3.13 16.61 -12.65
CA ILE A 49 -1.97 15.73 -12.60
C ILE A 49 -2.30 14.51 -11.74
N SER A 50 -1.86 13.33 -12.16
CA SER A 50 -2.13 12.11 -11.39
C SER A 50 -1.33 12.12 -10.08
N LEU A 51 -1.96 11.66 -9.00
CA LEU A 51 -1.29 11.56 -7.69
C LEU A 51 -0.08 10.62 -7.75
N TYR A 52 -0.09 9.64 -8.67
CA TYR A 52 1.05 8.77 -8.97
C TYR A 52 2.26 9.53 -9.52
N ALA A 53 2.03 10.53 -10.39
CA ALA A 53 3.09 11.37 -10.94
C ALA A 53 3.72 12.28 -9.87
N ILE A 54 2.94 12.78 -8.90
CA ILE A 54 3.44 13.58 -7.78
C ILE A 54 4.21 12.71 -6.77
N SER A 55 3.69 11.52 -6.45
CA SER A 55 4.25 10.66 -5.41
C SER A 55 5.51 9.89 -5.84
N GLY A 56 5.92 9.99 -7.10
CA GLY A 56 7.17 9.38 -7.60
C GLY A 56 7.13 7.85 -7.68
N LEU A 57 5.93 7.25 -7.66
CA LEU A 57 5.76 5.80 -7.66
C LEU A 57 5.89 5.24 -9.09
N LYS A 58 6.78 4.25 -9.28
CA LYS A 58 6.92 3.53 -10.55
C LYS A 58 5.92 2.36 -10.60
N ILE A 59 4.86 2.52 -11.36
CA ILE A 59 3.87 1.45 -11.60
C ILE A 59 4.45 0.49 -12.65
N TYR A 60 4.81 -0.72 -12.24
CA TYR A 60 5.23 -1.76 -13.17
C TYR A 60 4.04 -2.63 -13.55
N LYS A 61 3.54 -2.48 -14.78
CA LYS A 61 2.57 -3.42 -15.35
C LYS A 61 3.29 -4.73 -15.61
N ARG A 62 2.95 -5.78 -14.85
CA ARG A 62 3.34 -7.14 -15.21
C ARG A 62 2.51 -7.56 -16.41
N ARG A 63 3.17 -7.78 -17.54
CA ARG A 63 2.60 -8.49 -18.68
C ARG A 63 2.37 -9.94 -18.26
N ILE A 64 1.14 -10.40 -18.46
CA ILE A 64 0.74 -11.81 -18.39
C ILE A 64 1.48 -12.57 -19.49
#